data_AF-A0A1G1AKL3-F1
#
_entry.id   AF-A0A1G1AKL3-F1
#
_cell.length_a   1.000
_cell.length_b   1.000
_cell.length_c   1.000
_cell.angle_alpha   90.00
_cell.angle_beta   90.00
_cell.angle_gamma   90.00
#
_symmetry.space_group_name_H-M   'P 1'
#
loop_
_entity.id
_entity.type
_entity.pdbx_description
1 polymer ?
#
loop_
_entity_poly.entity_id
_entity_poly.type
_entity_poly.pdbx_seq_one_letter_code
_entity_poly.pdbx_strand_id
1 'polypeptide(L)'
;MIKLNQKAPVTFAILFLTTVLFTNSVSLSAQEAAAGYKPAPLPYAENALEPIITEKTVQFHYGKHHKGYADKLTDLVKGTPLADKKIEELITLSADQADKVALFNNAAQVWNHDFFWASMKPAGGGAPTGRLADMIKESFGSFDEFKKQFIDTATSQFGSGWTWLVVDGKSLKIIKTGNADTPIAKGIKPLICLD
;
A
#
# COMPACT_ATOMS: atom_id res chain seq x y z
N MET A 1 -28.11 70.27 -32.30
CA MET A 1 -26.78 70.29 -32.95
C MET A 1 -26.43 68.84 -33.29
N ILE A 2 -26.98 68.17 -34.31
CA ILE A 2 -26.74 68.20 -35.77
C ILE A 2 -25.38 68.78 -36.22
N LYS A 3 -24.50 67.90 -36.72
CA LYS A 3 -23.75 67.94 -38.00
C LYS A 3 -23.35 66.47 -38.32
N LEU A 4 -23.94 65.79 -39.31
CA LEU A 4 -23.54 65.67 -40.74
C LEU A 4 -22.05 65.28 -40.91
N ASN A 5 -21.57 64.42 -41.80
CA ASN A 5 -22.05 63.51 -42.86
C ASN A 5 -20.74 63.03 -43.57
N GLN A 6 -20.65 61.81 -44.12
CA GLN A 6 -20.15 61.50 -45.49
C GLN A 6 -19.67 60.04 -45.69
N LYS A 7 -20.42 59.30 -46.54
CA LYS A 7 -20.04 58.48 -47.73
C LYS A 7 -18.86 57.47 -47.63
N ALA A 8 -19.10 56.15 -47.65
CA ALA A 8 -19.17 55.20 -48.81
C ALA A 8 -17.79 54.62 -49.26
N PRO A 9 -17.68 53.57 -50.12
CA PRO A 9 -18.13 52.17 -50.01
C PRO A 9 -17.00 51.11 -50.25
N VAL A 10 -17.30 49.82 -49.97
CA VAL A 10 -16.81 48.55 -50.61
C VAL A 10 -15.31 48.38 -50.95
N THR A 11 -14.66 47.31 -50.44
CA THR A 11 -13.86 46.38 -51.27
C THR A 11 -13.66 45.03 -50.56
N PHE A 12 -13.95 43.95 -51.30
CA PHE A 12 -13.70 42.55 -50.97
C PHE A 12 -12.21 42.24 -51.25
N ALA A 13 -11.48 41.66 -50.30
CA ALA A 13 -10.15 41.10 -50.57
C ALA A 13 -10.08 39.70 -49.98
N ILE A 14 -10.33 38.72 -50.85
CA ILE A 14 -9.91 37.33 -50.70
C ILE A 14 -8.38 37.32 -50.84
N LEU A 15 -7.67 36.78 -49.85
CA LEU A 15 -6.30 36.30 -50.05
C LEU A 15 -6.23 34.84 -49.59
N PHE A 16 -6.04 33.97 -50.59
CA PHE A 16 -5.63 32.58 -50.44
C PHE A 16 -4.14 32.48 -50.11
N LEU A 17 -3.75 31.28 -49.64
CA LEU A 17 -2.39 30.75 -49.43
C LEU A 17 -1.68 31.32 -48.18
N THR A 18 -1.16 30.51 -47.26
CA THR A 18 -0.26 29.38 -47.52
C THR A 18 -0.34 28.28 -46.46
N THR A 19 -0.18 27.05 -46.94
CA THR A 19 0.11 25.80 -46.23
C THR A 19 1.14 25.97 -45.11
N VAL A 20 0.80 25.49 -43.91
CA VAL A 20 1.78 25.10 -42.90
C VAL A 20 1.44 23.70 -42.43
N LEU A 21 2.12 22.72 -43.03
CA LEU A 21 2.26 21.38 -42.47
C LEU A 21 3.22 21.49 -41.29
N PHE A 22 2.70 21.59 -40.07
CA PHE A 22 3.48 21.24 -38.88
C PHE A 22 3.14 19.79 -38.52
N THR A 23 3.99 18.88 -38.98
CA THR A 23 4.19 17.59 -38.33
C THR A 23 4.83 17.87 -36.97
N ASN A 24 4.03 18.10 -35.94
CA ASN A 24 4.48 17.89 -34.58
C ASN A 24 4.39 16.40 -34.28
N SER A 25 5.41 15.67 -34.73
CA SER A 25 5.86 14.47 -34.01
C SER A 25 6.30 14.94 -32.63
N VAL A 26 5.35 15.00 -31.70
CA VAL A 26 5.67 14.93 -30.27
C VAL A 26 6.23 13.54 -30.10
N SER A 27 7.56 13.43 -30.11
CA SER A 27 8.19 12.29 -29.45
C SER A 27 7.66 12.32 -28.03
N LEU A 28 6.79 11.37 -27.69
CA LEU A 28 6.58 11.01 -26.29
C LEU A 28 7.98 10.72 -25.77
N SER A 29 8.48 11.66 -24.97
CA SER A 29 9.65 11.48 -24.15
C SER A 29 9.56 10.11 -23.51
N ALA A 30 10.65 9.36 -23.61
CA ALA A 30 10.84 8.08 -22.95
C ALA A 30 10.18 8.12 -21.57
N GLN A 31 9.27 7.16 -21.36
CA GLN A 31 8.72 6.75 -20.09
C GLN A 31 9.76 7.01 -18.98
N GLU A 32 9.50 7.97 -18.10
CA GLU A 32 10.20 8.03 -16.81
C GLU A 32 10.11 6.63 -16.21
N ALA A 33 11.27 6.03 -15.93
CA ALA A 33 11.32 4.72 -15.29
C ALA A 33 10.38 4.77 -14.07
N ALA A 34 9.42 3.84 -14.01
CA ALA A 34 8.49 3.73 -12.90
C ALA A 34 9.27 3.82 -11.59
N ALA A 35 8.97 4.83 -10.78
CA ALA A 35 9.61 5.01 -9.48
C ALA A 35 9.46 3.69 -8.72
N GLY A 36 10.57 3.08 -8.32
CA GLY A 36 10.58 1.78 -7.67
C GLY A 36 9.68 1.70 -6.44
N TYR A 37 9.41 0.49 -5.98
CA TYR A 37 8.64 0.27 -4.76
C TYR A 37 9.32 0.94 -3.56
N LYS A 38 8.51 1.54 -2.71
CA LYS A 38 8.93 2.18 -1.45
C LYS A 38 7.90 1.88 -0.36
N PRO A 39 8.30 1.85 0.91
CA PRO A 39 7.37 1.84 2.03
C PRO A 39 6.35 2.98 1.93
N ALA A 40 5.11 2.74 2.36
CA ALA A 40 4.19 3.83 2.65
C ALA A 40 4.78 4.70 3.78
N PRO A 41 4.58 6.02 3.77
CA PRO A 41 5.04 6.87 4.86
C PRO A 41 4.50 6.38 6.21
N LEU A 42 5.34 6.42 7.25
CA LEU A 42 4.87 6.17 8.61
C LEU A 42 3.68 7.09 8.93
N PRO A 43 2.59 6.56 9.52
CA PRO A 43 1.40 7.35 9.84
C PRO A 43 1.58 8.26 11.07
N TYR A 44 2.74 8.19 11.73
CA TYR A 44 3.12 8.96 12.91
C TYR A 44 4.64 9.14 12.97
N ALA A 45 5.13 10.05 13.83
CA ALA A 45 6.56 10.25 14.03
C ALA A 45 7.24 9.01 14.63
N GLU A 46 8.54 8.82 14.36
CA GLU A 46 9.27 7.60 14.75
C GLU A 46 9.26 7.31 16.26
N ASN A 47 9.16 8.35 17.09
CA ASN A 47 9.09 8.25 18.55
C ASN A 47 7.67 8.22 19.12
N ALA A 48 6.64 8.26 18.27
CA ALA A 48 5.26 8.47 18.73
C ALA A 48 4.62 7.23 19.41
N LEU A 49 5.30 6.08 19.35
CA LEU A 49 4.89 4.83 20.00
C LEU A 49 5.59 4.58 21.34
N GLU A 50 6.47 5.48 21.79
CA GLU A 50 7.11 5.33 23.09
C GLU A 50 6.08 5.40 24.24
N PRO A 51 6.29 4.63 25.32
CA PRO A 51 7.43 3.74 25.60
C PRO A 51 7.24 2.31 25.08
N ILE A 52 6.18 2.01 24.32
CA ILE A 52 5.81 0.65 23.93
C ILE A 52 6.71 0.12 22.81
N ILE A 53 6.95 0.94 21.79
CA ILE A 53 7.96 0.67 20.74
C ILE A 53 8.89 1.87 20.70
N THR A 54 10.18 1.63 20.92
CA THR A 54 11.19 2.70 20.97
C THR A 54 11.42 3.35 19.61
N GLU A 55 11.81 4.62 19.59
CA GLU A 55 12.20 5.31 18.35
C GLU A 55 13.28 4.53 17.58
N LYS A 56 14.27 4.01 18.32
CA LYS A 56 15.33 3.17 17.74
C LYS A 56 14.75 1.93 17.04
N THR A 57 13.78 1.25 17.65
CA THR A 57 13.10 0.11 17.01
C THR A 57 12.45 0.54 15.70
N VAL A 58 11.71 1.65 15.69
CA VAL A 58 11.05 2.16 14.47
C VAL A 58 12.07 2.52 13.39
N GLN A 59 13.16 3.20 13.74
CA GLN A 59 14.23 3.56 12.79
C GLN A 59 14.86 2.35 12.10
N PHE A 60 15.11 1.27 12.83
CA PHE A 60 15.64 0.05 12.23
C PHE A 60 14.55 -0.72 11.47
N HIS A 61 13.36 -0.89 12.06
CA HIS A 61 12.30 -1.70 11.48
C HIS A 61 11.71 -1.08 10.21
N TYR A 62 11.37 0.20 10.24
CA TYR A 62 10.91 0.94 9.06
C TYR A 62 12.08 1.37 8.15
N GLY A 63 13.06 2.08 8.71
CA GLY A 63 14.13 2.71 7.93
C GLY A 63 15.16 1.74 7.35
N LYS A 64 15.29 0.53 7.89
CA LYS A 64 16.20 -0.51 7.36
C LYS A 64 15.46 -1.73 6.83
N HIS A 65 14.66 -2.43 7.65
CA HIS A 65 14.04 -3.68 7.22
C HIS A 65 12.98 -3.45 6.15
N HIS A 66 11.97 -2.64 6.44
CA HIS A 66 10.89 -2.33 5.50
C HIS A 66 11.42 -1.71 4.21
N LYS A 67 12.30 -0.69 4.33
CA LYS A 67 12.98 -0.11 3.17
C LYS A 67 13.78 -1.16 2.37
N GLY A 68 14.51 -2.04 3.05
CA GLY A 68 15.31 -3.09 2.41
C GLY A 68 14.48 -4.06 1.58
N TYR A 69 13.29 -4.44 2.05
CA TYR A 69 12.35 -5.25 1.26
C TYR A 69 11.88 -4.51 0.01
N ALA A 70 11.57 -3.21 0.11
CA ALA A 70 11.14 -2.40 -1.03
C ALA A 70 12.26 -2.18 -2.06
N ASP A 71 13.48 -1.93 -1.60
CA ASP A 71 14.67 -1.83 -2.46
C ASP A 71 14.89 -3.15 -3.21
N LYS A 72 14.85 -4.28 -2.49
CA LYS A 72 15.04 -5.59 -3.10
C LYS A 72 13.91 -5.96 -4.07
N LEU A 73 12.66 -5.61 -3.75
CA LEU A 73 11.53 -5.78 -4.64
C LEU A 73 11.72 -5.00 -5.94
N THR A 74 12.16 -3.75 -5.83
CA THR A 74 12.48 -2.89 -6.97
C THR A 74 13.56 -3.51 -7.85
N ASP A 75 14.63 -4.07 -7.26
CA ASP A 75 15.67 -4.75 -8.03
C ASP A 75 15.16 -6.00 -8.76
N LEU A 76 14.27 -6.77 -8.13
CA LEU A 76 13.72 -8.01 -8.69
C LEU A 76 12.80 -7.77 -9.90
N VAL A 77 12.11 -6.63 -9.94
CA VAL A 77 11.12 -6.31 -10.99
C VAL A 77 11.66 -5.34 -12.05
N LYS A 78 12.82 -4.72 -11.83
CA LYS A 78 13.41 -3.71 -12.72
C LYS A 78 13.57 -4.24 -14.15
N GLY A 79 13.04 -3.48 -15.10
CA GLY A 79 13.13 -3.83 -16.53
C GLY A 79 12.21 -5.00 -16.93
N THR A 80 11.30 -5.43 -16.06
CA THR A 80 10.29 -6.45 -16.36
C THR A 80 8.89 -5.83 -16.39
N PRO A 81 7.89 -6.48 -17.01
CA PRO A 81 6.48 -6.05 -16.93
C PRO A 81 5.88 -6.06 -15.51
N LEU A 82 6.62 -6.58 -14.51
CA LEU A 82 6.20 -6.59 -13.11
C LEU A 82 6.46 -5.24 -12.41
N ALA A 83 7.27 -4.36 -13.01
CA ALA A 83 7.63 -3.08 -12.40
C ALA A 83 6.42 -2.15 -12.17
N ASP A 84 5.42 -2.23 -13.05
CA ASP A 84 4.24 -1.36 -13.02
C ASP A 84 3.04 -1.97 -12.27
N LYS A 85 3.22 -3.14 -11.64
CA LYS A 85 2.13 -3.83 -10.93
C LYS A 85 1.89 -3.26 -9.54
N LYS A 86 0.69 -3.50 -9.01
CA LYS A 86 0.44 -3.26 -7.58
C LYS A 86 1.10 -4.37 -6.75
N ILE A 87 1.48 -4.05 -5.52
CA ILE A 87 2.10 -5.02 -4.61
C ILE A 87 1.19 -6.23 -4.39
N GLU A 88 -0.13 -6.03 -4.23
CA GLU A 88 -1.10 -7.12 -4.07
C GLU A 88 -1.17 -8.04 -5.30
N GLU A 89 -1.02 -7.49 -6.50
CA GLU A 89 -0.92 -8.29 -7.73
C GLU A 89 0.36 -9.11 -7.73
N LEU A 90 1.50 -8.53 -7.32
CA LEU A 90 2.77 -9.26 -7.23
C LEU A 90 2.69 -10.41 -6.23
N ILE A 91 2.09 -10.19 -5.06
CA ILE A 91 1.88 -11.22 -4.05
C ILE A 91 1.05 -12.36 -4.64
N THR A 92 -0.09 -12.04 -5.28
CA THR A 92 -0.96 -13.05 -5.89
C THR A 92 -0.26 -13.82 -7.01
N LEU A 93 0.51 -13.13 -7.86
CA LEU A 93 1.23 -13.73 -9.01
C LEU A 93 2.43 -14.61 -8.62
N SER A 94 2.97 -14.40 -7.42
CA SER A 94 4.15 -15.10 -6.92
C SER A 94 3.84 -16.11 -5.81
N ALA A 95 2.62 -16.09 -5.27
CA ALA A 95 2.14 -17.05 -4.29
C ALA A 95 2.28 -18.48 -4.82
N ASP A 96 2.82 -19.37 -3.97
CA ASP A 96 3.03 -20.79 -4.24
C ASP A 96 3.85 -21.11 -5.51
N GLN A 97 4.57 -20.13 -6.06
CA GLN A 97 5.48 -20.31 -7.20
C GLN A 97 6.91 -20.54 -6.71
N ALA A 98 7.41 -21.77 -6.87
CA ALA A 98 8.73 -22.17 -6.39
C ALA A 98 9.89 -21.33 -6.98
N ASP A 99 9.73 -20.81 -8.19
CA ASP A 99 10.71 -19.97 -8.88
C ASP A 99 10.58 -18.46 -8.56
N LYS A 100 9.53 -18.06 -7.82
CA LYS A 100 9.26 -16.65 -7.46
C LYS A 100 9.27 -16.38 -5.96
N VAL A 101 9.85 -17.29 -5.16
CA VAL A 101 9.93 -17.14 -3.69
C VAL A 101 10.53 -15.80 -3.26
N ALA A 102 11.60 -15.34 -3.94
CA ALA A 102 12.22 -14.05 -3.61
C ALA A 102 11.29 -12.86 -3.92
N LEU A 103 10.53 -12.92 -5.03
CA LEU A 103 9.54 -11.90 -5.38
C LEU A 103 8.41 -11.88 -4.35
N PHE A 104 7.86 -13.05 -4.01
CA PHE A 104 6.81 -13.20 -3.01
C PHE A 104 7.25 -12.64 -1.66
N ASN A 105 8.41 -13.09 -1.16
CA ASN A 105 8.89 -12.70 0.16
C ASN A 105 9.06 -11.17 0.29
N ASN A 106 9.63 -10.51 -0.72
CA ASN A 106 9.85 -9.06 -0.64
C ASN A 106 8.55 -8.28 -0.86
N ALA A 107 7.69 -8.70 -1.80
CA ALA A 107 6.39 -8.07 -2.01
C ALA A 107 5.49 -8.19 -0.77
N ALA A 108 5.38 -9.39 -0.21
CA ALA A 108 4.59 -9.65 0.98
C ALA A 108 5.16 -8.94 2.21
N GLN A 109 6.48 -8.88 2.40
CA GLN A 109 7.04 -8.14 3.54
C GLN A 109 6.83 -6.62 3.44
N VAL A 110 6.90 -6.01 2.25
CA VAL A 110 6.53 -4.59 2.10
C VAL A 110 5.07 -4.39 2.51
N TRP A 111 4.16 -5.21 1.97
CA TRP A 111 2.74 -5.11 2.29
C TRP A 111 2.43 -5.36 3.78
N ASN A 112 3.04 -6.38 4.38
CA ASN A 112 2.84 -6.73 5.79
C ASN A 112 3.29 -5.57 6.70
N HIS A 113 4.42 -4.92 6.39
CA HIS A 113 4.91 -3.80 7.19
C HIS A 113 4.08 -2.53 6.98
N ASP A 114 3.65 -2.22 5.75
CA ASP A 114 2.69 -1.14 5.51
C ASP A 114 1.43 -1.34 6.37
N PHE A 115 0.91 -2.57 6.42
CA PHE A 115 -0.26 -2.92 7.22
C PHE A 115 0.01 -2.88 8.73
N PHE A 116 1.22 -3.25 9.18
CA PHE A 116 1.65 -3.21 10.58
C PHE A 116 1.71 -1.80 11.13
N TRP A 117 2.33 -0.87 10.41
CA TRP A 117 2.39 0.53 10.84
C TRP A 117 0.99 1.16 10.88
N ALA A 118 0.11 0.80 9.94
CA ALA A 118 -1.29 1.23 9.93
C ALA A 118 -2.14 0.57 11.04
N SER A 119 -1.70 -0.57 11.59
CA SER A 119 -2.35 -1.30 12.69
C SER A 119 -2.14 -0.63 14.05
N MET A 120 -1.25 0.36 14.13
CA MET A 120 -0.88 1.05 15.36
C MET A 120 -1.19 2.55 15.29
N LYS A 121 -1.25 3.18 16.46
CA LYS A 121 -1.31 4.64 16.59
C LYS A 121 -0.78 5.09 17.96
N PRO A 122 -0.31 6.33 18.08
CA PRO A 122 0.01 6.94 19.38
C PRO A 122 -1.21 6.96 20.29
N ALA A 123 -1.02 6.69 21.59
CA ALA A 123 -2.11 6.56 22.55
C ALA A 123 -3.24 5.61 22.07
N GLY A 124 -2.86 4.53 21.37
CA GLY A 124 -3.75 3.48 20.94
C GLY A 124 -4.19 2.54 22.06
N GLY A 125 -4.76 1.39 21.68
CA GLY A 125 -5.34 0.45 22.62
C GLY A 125 -6.76 0.82 23.05
N GLY A 126 -7.16 0.32 24.22
CA GLY A 126 -8.56 0.34 24.67
C GLY A 126 -9.40 -0.77 24.04
N ALA A 127 -10.64 -0.90 24.49
CA ALA A 127 -11.58 -1.84 23.91
C ALA A 127 -12.10 -1.32 22.56
N PRO A 128 -12.31 -2.19 21.56
CA PRO A 128 -12.96 -1.82 20.32
C PRO A 128 -14.41 -1.38 20.60
N THR A 129 -14.97 -0.62 19.67
CA THR A 129 -16.36 -0.15 19.74
C THR A 129 -17.12 -0.50 18.47
N GLY A 130 -18.45 -0.38 18.53
CA GLY A 130 -19.34 -0.63 17.39
C GLY A 130 -19.22 -2.05 16.84
N ARG A 131 -19.36 -2.18 15.52
CA ARG A 131 -19.46 -3.47 14.83
C ARG A 131 -18.28 -4.42 15.12
N LEU A 132 -17.08 -3.89 15.28
CA LEU A 132 -15.91 -4.71 15.58
C LEU A 132 -16.01 -5.33 16.98
N ALA A 133 -16.51 -4.58 17.96
CA ALA A 133 -16.72 -5.09 19.32
C ALA A 133 -17.76 -6.21 19.35
N ASP A 134 -18.85 -6.04 18.60
CA ASP A 134 -19.89 -7.06 18.46
C ASP A 134 -19.32 -8.34 17.83
N MET A 135 -18.59 -8.22 16.72
CA MET A 135 -17.99 -9.37 16.04
C MET A 135 -16.94 -10.08 16.92
N ILE A 136 -16.18 -9.34 17.74
CA ILE A 136 -15.24 -9.93 18.71
C ILE A 136 -16.01 -10.70 19.78
N LYS A 137 -17.08 -10.13 20.33
CA LYS A 137 -17.91 -10.82 21.32
C LYS A 137 -18.56 -12.08 20.74
N GLU A 138 -19.05 -12.02 19.51
CA GLU A 138 -19.65 -13.16 18.81
C GLU A 138 -18.63 -14.28 18.52
N SER A 139 -17.40 -13.93 18.16
CA SER A 139 -16.38 -14.91 17.73
C SER A 139 -15.55 -15.48 18.88
N PHE A 140 -15.29 -14.68 19.92
CA PHE A 140 -14.38 -15.02 21.02
C PHE A 140 -15.05 -14.97 22.40
N GLY A 141 -16.33 -14.61 22.48
CA GLY A 141 -17.08 -14.47 23.73
C GLY A 141 -16.86 -13.14 24.45
N SER A 142 -15.63 -12.63 24.49
CA SER A 142 -15.30 -11.32 25.07
C SER A 142 -14.03 -10.71 24.49
N PHE A 143 -13.80 -9.42 24.73
CA PHE A 143 -12.56 -8.76 24.33
C PHE A 143 -11.34 -9.26 25.13
N ASP A 144 -11.51 -9.65 26.39
CA ASP A 144 -10.42 -10.21 27.19
C ASP A 144 -10.02 -11.60 26.70
N GLU A 145 -11.00 -12.43 26.33
CA GLU A 145 -10.73 -13.74 25.73
C GLU A 145 -10.10 -13.61 24.34
N PHE A 146 -10.53 -12.64 23.53
CA PHE A 146 -9.85 -12.29 22.28
C PHE A 146 -8.37 -11.93 22.51
N LYS A 147 -8.07 -11.02 23.44
CA LYS A 147 -6.69 -10.63 23.75
C LYS A 147 -5.86 -11.83 24.18
N LYS A 148 -6.43 -12.69 25.04
CA LYS A 148 -5.76 -13.92 25.49
C LYS A 148 -5.41 -14.80 24.29
N GLN A 149 -6.38 -15.12 23.43
CA GLN A 149 -6.15 -15.96 22.25
C GLN A 149 -5.19 -15.31 21.25
N PHE A 150 -5.22 -13.98 21.10
CA PHE A 150 -4.32 -13.26 20.20
C PHE A 150 -2.87 -13.33 20.69
N ILE A 151 -2.65 -13.11 22.00
CA ILE A 151 -1.33 -13.23 22.63
C ILE A 151 -0.82 -14.67 22.59
N ASP A 152 -1.66 -15.65 22.94
CA ASP A 152 -1.31 -17.07 22.89
C ASP A 152 -0.95 -17.51 21.45
N THR A 153 -1.65 -16.98 20.44
CA THR A 153 -1.33 -17.26 19.04
C THR A 153 0.00 -16.64 18.63
N ALA A 154 0.24 -15.37 18.99
CA ALA A 154 1.48 -14.68 18.67
C ALA A 154 2.70 -15.32 19.32
N THR A 155 2.61 -15.60 20.62
CA THR A 155 3.72 -16.23 21.37
C THR A 155 3.98 -17.68 20.96
N SER A 156 3.00 -18.37 20.37
CA SER A 156 3.18 -19.73 19.86
C SER A 156 3.70 -19.78 18.42
N GLN A 157 3.92 -18.65 17.74
CA GLN A 157 4.60 -18.63 16.45
C GLN A 157 6.09 -18.94 16.67
N PHE A 158 6.54 -20.10 16.18
CA PHE A 158 7.94 -20.47 16.26
C PHE A 158 8.72 -19.89 15.07
N GLY A 159 9.83 -19.19 15.36
CA GLY A 159 10.59 -18.45 14.36
C GLY A 159 9.88 -17.16 13.93
N SER A 160 10.37 -16.53 12.86
CA SER A 160 9.77 -15.30 12.31
C SER A 160 8.37 -15.56 11.76
N GLY A 161 7.47 -14.61 11.92
CA GLY A 161 6.11 -14.70 11.43
C GLY A 161 5.25 -13.55 11.91
N TRP A 162 3.95 -13.69 11.72
CA TRP A 162 2.98 -12.65 11.99
C TRP A 162 1.73 -13.25 12.63
N THR A 163 1.03 -12.46 13.44
CA THR A 163 -0.31 -12.79 13.94
C THR A 163 -1.34 -11.81 13.40
N TRP A 164 -2.50 -12.34 13.03
CA TRP A 164 -3.53 -11.58 12.32
C TRP A 164 -4.89 -11.81 12.96
N LEU A 165 -5.67 -10.74 13.07
CA LEU A 165 -7.12 -10.84 13.13
C LEU A 165 -7.66 -10.75 11.71
N VAL A 166 -8.45 -11.73 11.29
CA VAL A 166 -9.01 -11.79 9.94
C VAL A 166 -10.52 -11.95 9.95
N VAL A 167 -11.16 -11.51 8.85
CA VAL A 167 -12.57 -11.82 8.59
C VAL A 167 -12.68 -13.23 8.02
N ASP A 168 -13.54 -14.05 8.62
CA ASP A 168 -13.89 -15.40 8.19
C ASP A 168 -15.41 -15.49 8.03
N GLY A 169 -15.90 -15.21 6.81
CA GLY A 169 -17.33 -15.09 6.53
C GLY A 169 -17.99 -13.98 7.35
N LYS A 170 -18.84 -14.36 8.31
CA LYS A 170 -19.53 -13.42 9.22
C LYS A 170 -18.85 -13.29 10.60
N SER A 171 -17.81 -14.08 10.84
CA SER A 171 -17.06 -14.13 12.11
C SER A 171 -15.64 -13.60 11.94
N LEU A 172 -14.92 -13.55 13.05
CA LEU A 172 -13.51 -13.23 13.11
C LEU A 172 -12.71 -14.48 13.48
N LYS A 173 -11.48 -14.54 12.98
CA LYS A 173 -10.53 -15.59 13.33
C LYS A 173 -9.16 -14.99 13.63
N ILE A 174 -8.44 -15.62 14.55
CA ILE A 174 -7.02 -15.33 14.77
C ILE A 174 -6.22 -16.40 14.01
N ILE A 175 -5.28 -15.95 13.19
CA ILE A 175 -4.36 -16.82 12.47
C ILE A 175 -2.93 -16.34 12.65
N LYS A 176 -1.97 -17.23 12.45
CA LYS A 176 -0.55 -16.89 12.34
C LYS A 176 0.02 -17.37 11.03
N THR A 177 1.02 -16.66 10.52
CA THR A 177 1.74 -17.01 9.30
C THR A 177 3.23 -17.03 9.58
N GLY A 178 3.96 -17.92 8.90
CA GLY A 178 5.42 -18.01 9.03
C GLY A 178 6.12 -17.12 8.02
N ASN A 179 7.25 -16.54 8.42
CA ASN A 179 8.10 -15.68 7.59
C ASN A 179 7.29 -14.55 6.91
N ALA A 180 7.28 -14.51 5.57
CA ALA A 180 6.60 -13.48 4.78
C ALA A 180 5.15 -13.84 4.41
N ASP A 181 4.67 -15.05 4.73
CA ASP A 181 3.32 -15.47 4.36
C ASP A 181 2.28 -14.50 4.93
N THR A 182 1.22 -14.27 4.17
CA THR A 182 0.28 -13.17 4.41
C THR A 182 -1.16 -13.59 4.05
N PRO A 183 -2.18 -13.18 4.82
CA PRO A 183 -3.56 -13.59 4.57
C PRO A 183 -4.07 -13.19 3.17
N ILE A 184 -3.58 -12.07 2.62
CA ILE A 184 -4.03 -11.59 1.31
C ILE A 184 -3.61 -12.49 0.15
N ALA A 185 -2.53 -13.27 0.30
CA ALA A 185 -2.14 -14.28 -0.68
C ALA A 185 -3.19 -15.40 -0.82
N LYS A 186 -4.02 -15.59 0.21
CA LYS A 186 -5.09 -16.59 0.29
C LYS A 186 -6.49 -15.96 0.11
N GLY A 187 -6.55 -14.70 -0.30
CA GLY A 187 -7.80 -13.94 -0.43
C GLY A 187 -8.51 -13.67 0.92
N ILE A 188 -7.81 -13.82 2.04
CA ILE A 188 -8.34 -13.59 3.38
C ILE A 188 -8.12 -12.11 3.74
N LYS A 189 -9.15 -11.44 4.27
CA LYS A 189 -9.08 -10.02 4.63
C LYS A 189 -8.58 -9.84 6.08
N PRO A 190 -7.38 -9.28 6.30
CA PRO A 190 -6.92 -8.93 7.64
C PRO A 190 -7.52 -7.61 8.13
N LEU A 191 -7.58 -7.47 9.46
CA LEU A 191 -8.09 -6.29 10.17
C LEU A 191 -7.04 -5.63 11.04
N ILE A 192 -6.17 -6.43 11.68
CA ILE A 192 -5.00 -5.96 12.43
C ILE A 192 -3.93 -7.05 12.37
N CYS A 193 -2.66 -6.65 12.38
CA CYS A 193 -1.54 -7.58 12.51
C CYS A 193 -0.59 -7.20 13.65
N LEU A 194 0.22 -8.18 14.03
CA LEU A 194 1.36 -8.05 14.93
C LEU A 194 2.53 -8.80 14.29
N ASP A 195 3.65 -8.09 14.11
CA ASP A 195 4.98 -8.65 13.81
C ASP A 195 5.57 -9.23 15.09
#